data_AF-L9X1W0-F1
#
_entry.id   AF-L9X1W0-F1
#
_cell.length_a   1.000
_cell.length_b   1.000
_cell.length_c   1.000
_cell.angle_alpha   90.00
_cell.angle_beta   90.00
_cell.angle_gamma   90.00
#
_symmetry.space_group_name_H-M   'P 1'
#
loop_
_entity.id
_entity.type
_entity.pdbx_description
1 polymer ?
#
loop_
_entity_poly.entity_id
_entity_poly.type
_entity_poly.pdbx_seq_one_letter_code
_entity_poly.pdbx_strand_id
1 'polypeptide(L)'
;MGERGQVTLPKELREDFGISGGDELEFRVEGDKIVIKKPVSREDLAEGYRARAERDREIAEEFEGASREADDYLGDVPELE
;
A
#
# COMPACT_ATOMS: atom_id res chain seq x y z
N MET A 1 -13.08 -9.99 27.39
CA MET A 1 -14.21 -9.60 26.53
C MET A 1 -15.33 -9.08 27.41
N GLY A 2 -15.98 -7.98 27.03
CA GLY A 2 -17.12 -7.44 27.77
C GLY A 2 -18.41 -8.20 27.53
N GLU A 3 -19.44 -7.95 28.34
CA GLU A 3 -20.74 -8.65 28.33
C GLU A 3 -21.49 -8.60 26.98
N ARG A 4 -21.14 -7.66 26.10
CA ARG A 4 -21.77 -7.46 24.77
C ARG A 4 -20.86 -7.86 23.60
N GLY A 5 -19.84 -8.69 23.82
CA GLY A 5 -18.88 -9.05 22.76
C GLY A 5 -17.87 -7.93 22.45
N GLN A 6 -17.74 -6.96 23.35
CA GLN A 6 -16.75 -5.89 23.28
C GLN A 6 -15.32 -6.46 23.42
N VAL A 7 -14.47 -6.16 22.45
CA VAL A 7 -13.02 -6.37 22.50
C VAL A 7 -12.34 -5.01 22.66
N THR A 8 -11.50 -4.87 23.68
CA THR A 8 -10.72 -3.65 23.90
C THR A 8 -9.42 -3.74 23.13
N LEU A 9 -9.20 -2.83 22.18
CA LEU A 9 -7.92 -2.69 21.50
C LEU A 9 -6.89 -1.99 22.42
N PRO A 10 -5.71 -2.57 22.68
CA PRO A 10 -4.61 -1.93 23.40
C PRO A 10 -4.21 -0.59 22.79
N LYS A 11 -3.64 0.31 23.61
CA LYS A 11 -3.25 1.66 23.17
C LYS A 11 -2.21 1.63 22.04
N GLU A 12 -1.19 0.79 22.16
CA GLU A 12 -0.12 0.66 21.16
C GLU A 12 -0.69 0.32 19.77
N LEU A 13 -1.59 -0.67 19.69
CA LEU A 13 -2.26 -1.02 18.44
C LEU A 13 -3.17 0.09 17.90
N ARG A 14 -3.74 0.94 18.76
CA ARG A 14 -4.51 2.11 18.29
C ARG A 14 -3.59 3.15 17.65
N GLU A 15 -2.44 3.41 18.26
CA GLU A 15 -1.50 4.42 17.77
C GLU A 15 -0.85 3.98 16.46
N ASP A 16 -0.38 2.74 16.39
CA ASP A 16 0.28 2.17 15.19
C ASP A 16 -0.64 2.18 13.97
N PHE A 17 -1.93 1.89 14.17
CA PHE A 17 -2.93 1.86 13.11
C PHE A 17 -3.73 3.17 12.99
N GLY A 18 -3.41 4.19 13.80
CA GLY A 18 -4.12 5.48 13.83
C GLY A 18 -5.63 5.34 14.02
N ILE A 19 -6.07 4.47 14.94
CA ILE A 19 -7.49 4.19 15.24
C ILE A 19 -7.92 5.03 16.45
N SER A 20 -8.94 5.87 16.24
CA SER A 20 -9.52 6.73 17.27
C SER A 20 -10.89 6.24 17.75
N GLY A 21 -11.32 6.73 18.91
CA GLY A 21 -12.66 6.45 19.42
C GLY A 21 -13.73 7.04 18.50
N GLY A 22 -14.56 6.19 17.91
CA GLY A 22 -15.57 6.59 16.94
C GLY A 22 -15.27 6.16 15.50
N ASP A 23 -14.05 5.64 15.23
CA ASP A 23 -13.70 5.12 13.91
C ASP A 23 -14.51 3.86 13.58
N GLU A 24 -15.00 3.78 12.34
CA GLU A 24 -15.58 2.57 11.78
C GLU A 24 -14.48 1.63 11.27
N LEU A 25 -14.59 0.35 11.59
CA LEU A 25 -13.63 -0.69 11.20
C LEU A 25 -14.36 -1.85 10.52
N GLU A 26 -13.73 -2.44 9.51
CA GLU A 26 -14.25 -3.62 8.83
C GLU A 26 -13.65 -4.88 9.47
N PHE A 27 -14.52 -5.81 9.87
CA PHE A 27 -14.14 -7.09 10.46
C PHE A 27 -14.38 -8.22 9.45
N ARG A 28 -13.40 -9.09 9.27
CA ARG A 28 -13.51 -10.30 8.44
C ARG A 28 -12.95 -11.51 9.16
N VAL A 29 -13.51 -12.68 8.87
CA VAL A 29 -12.97 -13.96 9.31
C VAL A 29 -12.06 -14.50 8.22
N GLU A 30 -10.82 -14.78 8.56
CA GLU A 30 -9.84 -15.43 7.68
C GLU A 30 -9.30 -16.67 8.39
N GLY A 31 -9.86 -17.83 8.03
CA GLY A 31 -9.53 -19.11 8.67
C GLY A 31 -9.89 -19.12 10.15
N ASP A 32 -8.87 -19.21 11.01
CA ASP A 32 -8.96 -19.20 12.46
C ASP A 32 -8.78 -17.80 13.08
N LYS A 33 -8.67 -16.75 12.27
CA LYS A 33 -8.37 -15.38 12.70
C LYS A 33 -9.50 -14.42 12.38
N ILE A 34 -9.62 -13.38 13.21
CA ILE A 34 -10.42 -12.19 12.91
C ILE A 34 -9.46 -11.11 12.47
N VAL A 35 -9.64 -10.62 11.25
CA VAL A 35 -8.88 -9.52 10.67
C VAL A 35 -9.70 -8.25 10.79
N ILE A 36 -9.07 -7.18 11.27
CA ILE A 36 -9.67 -5.86 11.44
C ILE A 36 -8.87 -4.90 10.56
N LYS A 37 -9.55 -4.12 9.73
CA LYS A 37 -8.91 -3.08 8.92
C LYS A 37 -9.74 -1.80 8.89
N LYS A 38 -9.06 -0.67 8.67
CA LYS A 38 -9.76 0.58 8.35
C LYS A 38 -10.43 0.40 6.98
N PRO A 39 -11.69 0.83 6.83
CA PRO A 39 -12.33 0.85 5.51
C PRO A 39 -11.53 1.81 4.62
N VAL A 40 -11.28 1.37 3.39
CA VAL A 40 -10.65 2.20 2.37
C VAL A 40 -11.74 2.52 1.36
N SER A 41 -12.03 3.80 1.16
CA SER A 41 -13.01 4.24 0.18
C SER A 41 -12.46 4.10 -1.25
N ARG A 42 -13.34 4.16 -2.24
CA ARG A 42 -12.91 4.20 -3.65
C ARG A 42 -12.08 5.44 -3.95
N GLU A 43 -12.36 6.55 -3.28
CA GLU A 43 -11.61 7.80 -3.42
C GLU A 43 -10.20 7.66 -2.86
N ASP A 44 -10.05 7.05 -1.67
CA ASP A 44 -8.74 6.76 -1.06
C ASP A 44 -7.89 5.85 -1.98
N LEU A 45 -8.51 4.83 -2.58
CA LEU A 45 -7.83 3.96 -3.55
C LEU A 45 -7.38 4.74 -4.79
N ALA A 46 -8.27 5.56 -5.35
CA ALA A 46 -7.97 6.34 -6.55
C ALA A 46 -6.84 7.35 -6.29
N GLU A 47 -6.81 7.97 -5.12
CA GLU A 47 -5.71 8.83 -4.69
C GLU A 47 -4.40 8.05 -4.60
N GLY A 48 -4.41 6.87 -3.98
CA GLY A 48 -3.24 6.00 -3.91
C GLY A 48 -2.68 5.63 -5.29
N TYR A 49 -3.55 5.33 -6.26
CA TYR A 49 -3.12 5.06 -7.63
C TYR A 49 -2.50 6.28 -8.32
N ARG A 50 -3.08 7.49 -8.11
CA ARG A 50 -2.51 8.73 -8.66
C ARG A 50 -1.13 9.00 -8.09
N ALA A 51 -0.97 8.94 -6.78
CA ALA A 51 0.32 9.16 -6.12
C ALA A 51 1.39 8.16 -6.57
N ARG A 52 1.00 6.89 -6.79
CA ARG A 52 1.91 5.88 -7.32
C ARG A 52 2.34 6.21 -8.76
N ALA A 53 1.39 6.55 -9.63
CA ALA A 53 1.69 6.89 -11.02
C ALA A 53 2.59 8.12 -11.14
N GLU A 54 2.44 9.11 -10.25
CA GLU A 54 3.31 10.28 -10.19
C GLU A 54 4.75 9.90 -9.77
N ARG A 55 4.90 9.11 -8.71
CA ARG A 55 6.21 8.60 -8.28
C ARG A 55 6.91 7.80 -9.36
N ASP A 56 6.18 6.92 -10.03
CA ASP A 56 6.75 6.07 -11.08
C ASP A 56 7.24 6.92 -12.28
N ARG A 57 6.58 8.05 -12.58
CA ARG A 57 7.06 9.01 -13.59
C ARG A 57 8.33 9.73 -13.15
N GLU A 58 8.38 10.22 -11.91
CA GLU A 58 9.57 10.88 -11.36
C GLU A 58 10.80 9.96 -11.43
N ILE A 59 10.62 8.70 -11.03
CA ILE A 59 11.68 7.68 -11.15
C ILE A 59 12.05 7.48 -12.62
N ALA A 60 11.10 7.35 -13.53
CA ALA A 60 11.42 7.15 -14.94
C ALA A 60 12.21 8.33 -15.54
N GLU A 61 11.87 9.57 -15.16
CA GLU A 61 12.59 10.79 -15.56
C GLU A 61 14.02 10.82 -14.97
N GLU A 62 14.20 10.42 -13.70
CA GLU A 62 15.53 10.32 -13.08
C GLU A 62 16.42 9.30 -13.80
N PHE A 63 15.86 8.14 -14.17
CA PHE A 63 16.60 7.05 -14.81
C PHE A 63 16.76 7.20 -16.33
N GLU A 64 16.16 8.21 -16.97
CA GLU A 64 16.31 8.48 -18.41
C GLU A 64 17.78 8.77 -18.80
N GLY A 65 18.58 9.29 -17.87
CA GLY A 65 20.03 9.45 -18.06
C GLY A 65 20.79 8.12 -18.01
N ALA A 66 20.46 7.26 -17.04
CA ALA A 66 21.15 5.99 -16.81
C ALA A 66 20.84 4.95 -17.90
N SER A 67 19.62 4.95 -18.44
CA SER A 67 19.22 4.04 -19.52
C SER A 67 20.00 4.32 -20.80
N ARG A 68 20.20 5.59 -21.17
CA ARG A 68 20.99 5.97 -22.36
C ARG A 68 22.45 5.54 -22.27
N GLU A 69 23.08 5.72 -21.12
CA GLU A 69 24.46 5.26 -20.92
C GLU A 69 24.56 3.72 -20.95
N ALA A 70 23.59 3.00 -20.40
CA ALA A 70 23.57 1.54 -20.44
C ALA A 70 23.37 1.01 -21.87
N ASP A 71 22.45 1.58 -22.64
CA ASP A 71 22.20 1.21 -24.04
C ASP A 71 23.45 1.48 -24.92
N ASP A 72 24.16 2.59 -24.68
CA ASP A 72 25.41 2.92 -25.37
C ASP A 72 26.56 1.93 -25.06
N TYR A 73 26.62 1.40 -23.82
CA TYR A 73 27.70 0.49 -23.40
C TYR A 73 27.40 -0.99 -23.61
N LEU A 74 26.15 -1.42 -23.49
CA LEU A 74 25.75 -2.83 -23.54
C LEU A 74 25.22 -3.24 -24.91
N GLY A 75 24.78 -2.29 -25.74
CA GLY A 75 24.15 -2.55 -27.03
C GLY A 75 22.78 -3.23 -26.90
N ASP A 76 22.08 -3.35 -28.04
CA ASP A 76 20.79 -4.02 -28.08
C ASP A 76 20.89 -5.51 -27.70
N VAL A 77 19.83 -6.02 -27.08
CA VAL A 77 19.69 -7.45 -26.75
C VAL A 77 19.86 -8.28 -28.03
N PRO A 78 20.81 -9.24 -28.09
CA PRO A 78 21.00 -10.03 -29.30
C PRO A 78 19.73 -10.83 -29.62
N GLU A 79 19.35 -10.86 -30.91
CA GLU A 79 18.24 -11.69 -31.37
C GLU A 79 18.57 -13.16 -31.11
N LEU A 80 17.69 -13.85 -30.37
CA LEU A 80 17.79 -15.29 -30.14
C LEU A 80 17.36 -16.01 -31.43
N GLU A 81 18.30 -16.70 -32.09
CA GLU A 81 18.03 -17.67 -33.17
C GLU A 81 17.25 -18.90 -32.68
#